data_AF-A0A940JSZ8-F1
#
_entry.id   AF-A0A940JSZ8-F1
#
_cell.length_a   1.000
_cell.length_b   1.000
_cell.length_c   1.000
_cell.angle_alpha   90.00
_cell.angle_beta   90.00
_cell.angle_gamma   90.00
#
_symmetry.space_group_name_H-M   'P 1'
#
loop_
_entity.id
_entity.type
_entity.pdbx_description
1 polymer ?
#
loop_
_entity_poly.entity_id
_entity_poly.type
_entity_poly.pdbx_seq_one_letter_code
_entity_poly.pdbx_strand_id
1 'polypeptide(L)'
;MIEDEITTLVEEHYAEAGANILLLSNIGMRLTKQGRWPPANDKRTLYEVAEATPGIALIRDEIAKSFIAVVKVGEEQRAISAITDRHKRFFLRGLPRAFLLAFTLDTAEGQVMAVRLGPKISYLAGPNVEDGTIIVDEDLRLPGLDAINLADLPDADVEKLDTNIREWCDRHHIDPSSLARVDHRSPSKAAPAPAAPKQSSALERLYAAQDPDVAKRLSVPIDIALTLSRMP
;
A
#
# COMPACT_ATOMS: atom_id res chain seq x y z
N MET A 1 20.68 20.78 -24.97
CA MET A 1 19.25 20.46 -25.15
C MET A 1 18.74 19.84 -23.86
N ILE A 2 17.42 19.71 -23.66
CA ILE A 2 16.90 19.18 -22.38
C ILE A 2 17.27 17.70 -22.19
N GLU A 3 17.41 16.98 -23.30
CA GLU A 3 17.91 15.62 -23.37
C GLU A 3 19.33 15.52 -22.76
N ASP A 4 20.22 16.47 -23.05
CA ASP A 4 21.58 16.50 -22.47
C ASP A 4 21.56 16.73 -20.95
N GLU A 5 20.61 17.55 -20.47
CA GLU A 5 20.43 17.80 -19.03
C GLU A 5 19.92 16.55 -18.31
N ILE A 6 19.00 15.79 -18.94
CA ILE A 6 18.52 14.52 -18.40
C ILE A 6 19.69 13.52 -18.32
N THR A 7 20.50 13.39 -19.38
CA THR A 7 21.68 12.52 -19.37
C THR A 7 22.63 12.88 -18.24
N THR A 8 22.95 14.16 -18.09
CA THR A 8 23.82 14.66 -17.00
C THR A 8 23.25 14.29 -15.62
N LEU A 9 21.94 14.50 -15.40
CA LEU A 9 21.30 14.16 -14.12
C LEU A 9 21.33 12.66 -13.81
N VAL A 10 21.15 11.82 -14.83
CA VAL A 10 21.21 10.35 -14.69
C VAL A 10 22.65 9.92 -14.38
N GLU A 11 23.63 10.49 -15.07
CA GLU A 11 25.05 10.20 -14.84
C GLU A 11 25.51 10.62 -13.45
N GLU A 12 25.17 11.83 -13.01
CA GLU A 12 25.47 12.34 -11.67
C GLU A 12 24.84 11.46 -10.60
N HIS A 13 23.57 11.07 -10.77
CA HIS A 13 22.86 10.25 -9.78
C HIS A 13 23.47 8.85 -9.63
N TYR A 14 23.89 8.23 -10.73
CA TYR A 14 24.49 6.90 -10.72
C TYR A 14 26.02 6.89 -10.61
N ALA A 15 26.65 8.05 -10.44
CA ALA A 15 28.08 8.15 -10.14
C ALA A 15 28.39 7.59 -8.73
N GLU A 16 27.43 7.68 -7.81
CA GLU A 16 27.55 7.11 -6.47
C GLU A 16 27.27 5.61 -6.48
N ALA A 17 28.24 4.82 -6.00
CA ALA A 17 28.06 3.39 -5.83
C ALA A 17 26.93 3.12 -4.82
N GLY A 18 25.94 2.32 -5.22
CA GLY A 18 24.78 2.01 -4.38
C GLY A 18 23.67 3.06 -4.39
N ALA A 19 23.67 4.02 -5.32
CA ALA A 19 22.58 4.98 -5.45
C ALA A 19 21.20 4.29 -5.53
N ASN A 20 20.20 4.88 -4.88
CA ASN A 20 18.82 4.40 -5.00
C ASN A 20 18.30 4.54 -6.43
N ILE A 21 17.20 3.87 -6.76
CA ILE A 21 16.60 4.00 -8.10
C ILE A 21 16.19 5.47 -8.37
N LEU A 22 16.57 6.01 -9.52
CA LEU A 22 16.14 7.33 -9.95
C LEU A 22 14.75 7.25 -10.57
N LEU A 23 13.85 8.17 -10.18
CA LEU A 23 12.51 8.24 -10.74
C LEU A 23 12.38 9.45 -11.68
N LEU A 24 11.49 9.33 -12.67
CA LEU A 24 11.20 10.41 -13.62
C LEU A 24 10.66 11.66 -12.91
N SER A 25 9.91 11.47 -11.82
CA SER A 25 9.44 12.56 -10.95
C SER A 25 10.58 13.33 -10.29
N ASN A 26 11.67 12.65 -9.90
CA ASN A 26 12.86 13.30 -9.34
C ASN A 26 13.56 14.18 -10.37
N ILE A 27 13.67 13.69 -11.62
CA ILE A 27 14.21 14.46 -12.74
C ILE A 27 13.35 15.69 -13.00
N GLY A 28 12.03 15.51 -13.13
CA GLY A 28 11.08 16.61 -13.35
C GLY A 28 11.16 17.67 -12.27
N MET A 29 11.21 17.26 -10.99
CA MET A 29 11.36 18.18 -9.87
C MET A 29 12.67 18.99 -9.95
N ARG A 30 13.80 18.35 -10.28
CA ARG A 30 15.09 19.04 -10.44
C ARG A 30 15.07 20.03 -11.60
N LEU A 31 14.57 19.63 -12.77
CA LEU A 31 14.48 20.49 -13.94
C LEU A 31 13.52 21.67 -13.72
N THR A 32 12.39 21.46 -13.06
CA THR A 32 11.46 22.55 -12.71
C THR A 32 12.08 23.52 -11.72
N LYS A 33 12.83 23.03 -10.71
CA LYS A 33 13.55 23.89 -9.77
C LYS A 33 14.60 24.77 -10.46
N GLN A 34 15.19 24.28 -11.55
CA GLN A 34 16.15 25.00 -12.38
C GLN A 34 15.49 25.90 -13.45
N GLY A 35 14.15 25.92 -13.53
CA GLY A 35 13.41 26.67 -14.55
C GLY A 35 13.57 26.12 -15.97
N ARG A 36 14.04 24.87 -16.11
CA ARG A 36 14.29 24.19 -17.39
C ARG A 36 13.08 23.39 -17.88
N TRP A 37 12.17 23.02 -16.98
CA TRP A 37 10.96 22.28 -17.30
C TRP A 37 9.70 22.93 -16.72
N PRO A 38 8.60 23.08 -17.49
CA PRO A 38 8.46 22.73 -18.91
C PRO A 38 9.06 23.80 -19.85
N PRO A 39 9.52 23.44 -21.06
CA PRO A 39 9.98 24.42 -22.04
C PRO A 39 8.81 25.22 -22.62
N ALA A 40 8.99 26.52 -22.87
CA ALA A 40 7.91 27.38 -23.37
C ALA A 40 7.36 26.97 -24.75
N ASN A 41 8.20 26.35 -25.59
CA ASN A 41 7.87 26.02 -26.98
C ASN A 41 7.83 24.50 -27.26
N ASP A 42 7.83 23.68 -26.22
CA ASP A 42 7.76 22.23 -26.36
C ASP A 42 6.44 21.70 -25.79
N LYS A 43 5.75 20.86 -26.57
CA LYS A 43 4.48 20.22 -26.18
C LYS A 43 4.69 18.80 -25.67
N ARG A 44 5.90 18.26 -25.80
CA ARG A 44 6.22 16.90 -25.37
C ARG A 44 6.06 16.78 -23.86
N THR A 45 5.64 15.60 -23.42
CA THR A 45 5.65 15.26 -21.99
C THR A 45 7.07 14.95 -21.51
N LEU A 46 7.34 15.05 -20.21
CA LEU A 46 8.67 14.71 -19.67
C LEU A 46 9.04 13.25 -19.97
N TYR A 47 8.03 12.39 -20.01
CA TYR A 47 8.17 11.00 -20.41
C TYR A 47 8.68 10.89 -21.86
N GLU A 48 8.03 11.55 -22.82
CA GLU A 48 8.43 11.53 -24.23
C GLU A 48 9.84 12.09 -24.45
N VAL A 49 10.21 13.14 -23.73
CA VAL A 49 11.55 13.72 -23.81
C VAL A 49 12.60 12.76 -23.24
N ALA A 50 12.33 12.17 -22.08
CA ALA A 50 13.25 11.21 -21.46
C ALA A 50 13.37 9.91 -22.27
N GLU A 51 12.27 9.44 -22.87
CA GLU A 51 12.25 8.27 -23.76
C GLU A 51 13.07 8.51 -25.04
N ALA A 52 13.05 9.75 -25.55
CA ALA A 52 13.84 10.15 -26.72
C ALA A 52 15.32 10.40 -26.39
N THR A 53 15.73 10.38 -25.12
CA THR A 53 17.10 10.69 -24.71
C THR A 53 18.04 9.49 -24.94
N PRO A 54 19.08 9.62 -25.78
CA PRO A 54 20.00 8.51 -26.06
C PRO A 54 20.73 8.02 -24.81
N GLY A 55 20.86 6.70 -24.68
CA GLY A 55 21.58 6.07 -23.55
C GLY A 55 20.76 5.97 -22.25
N ILE A 56 19.50 6.39 -22.27
CA ILE A 56 18.57 6.27 -21.14
C ILE A 56 17.49 5.24 -21.48
N ALA A 57 17.13 4.43 -20.48
CA ALA A 57 15.99 3.53 -20.52
C ALA A 57 14.97 3.92 -19.44
N LEU A 58 13.69 3.84 -19.79
CA LEU A 58 12.57 4.09 -18.88
C LEU A 58 11.82 2.79 -18.62
N ILE A 59 11.71 2.41 -17.35
CA ILE A 59 10.97 1.22 -16.94
C ILE A 59 9.79 1.66 -16.08
N ARG A 60 8.58 1.33 -16.53
CA ARG A 60 7.32 1.68 -15.87
C ARG A 60 6.79 0.49 -15.08
N ASP A 61 6.35 0.76 -13.86
CA ASP A 61 5.58 -0.20 -13.07
C ASP A 61 4.17 -0.37 -13.67
N GLU A 62 3.79 -1.60 -14.00
CA GLU A 62 2.49 -1.94 -14.59
C GLU A 62 1.33 -1.68 -13.64
N ILE A 63 1.55 -1.87 -12.33
CA ILE A 63 0.56 -1.69 -11.28
C ILE A 63 0.49 -0.21 -10.90
N ALA A 64 1.64 0.39 -10.56
CA ALA A 64 1.74 1.79 -10.20
C ALA A 64 2.24 2.62 -11.38
N LYS A 65 1.35 2.91 -12.34
CA LYS A 65 1.64 3.63 -13.60
C LYS A 65 2.36 4.98 -13.48
N SER A 66 2.37 5.61 -12.30
CA SER A 66 3.11 6.85 -12.02
C SER A 66 4.56 6.62 -11.53
N PHE A 67 4.90 5.38 -11.18
CA PHE A 67 6.24 4.96 -10.82
C PHE A 67 7.00 4.59 -12.10
N ILE A 68 7.85 5.52 -12.54
CA ILE A 68 8.65 5.40 -13.76
C ILE A 68 10.11 5.54 -13.34
N ALA A 69 10.84 4.44 -13.39
CA ALA A 69 12.26 4.39 -13.09
C ALA A 69 13.06 4.81 -14.33
N VAL A 70 14.13 5.56 -14.09
CA VAL A 70 15.05 6.05 -15.12
C VAL A 70 16.43 5.47 -14.85
N VAL A 71 16.96 4.73 -15.83
CA VAL A 71 18.26 4.06 -15.74
C VAL A 71 19.05 4.27 -17.02
N LYS A 72 20.34 3.95 -16.98
CA LYS A 72 21.16 3.87 -18.20
C LYS A 72 20.75 2.63 -19.00
N VAL A 73 20.85 2.72 -20.32
CA VAL A 73 20.67 1.54 -21.20
C VAL A 73 21.68 0.47 -20.79
N GLY A 74 21.21 -0.78 -20.63
CA GLY A 74 21.99 -1.91 -20.11
C GLY A 74 21.88 -2.12 -18.59
N GLU A 75 21.27 -1.18 -17.84
CA GLU A 75 21.00 -1.31 -16.40
C GLU A 75 19.51 -1.53 -16.08
N GLU A 76 18.71 -1.99 -17.05
CA GLU A 76 17.25 -2.18 -16.90
C GLU A 76 16.91 -3.12 -15.73
N GLN A 77 17.76 -4.11 -15.47
CA GLN A 77 17.58 -5.07 -14.38
C GLN A 77 17.55 -4.38 -13.00
N ARG A 78 18.25 -3.25 -12.84
CA ARG A 78 18.23 -2.47 -11.60
C ARG A 78 16.85 -1.88 -11.35
N ALA A 79 16.22 -1.33 -12.38
CA ALA A 79 14.87 -0.80 -12.30
C ALA A 79 13.84 -1.89 -12.04
N ILE A 80 13.94 -3.03 -12.74
CA ILE A 80 13.06 -4.18 -12.54
C ILE A 80 13.16 -4.66 -11.09
N SER A 81 14.38 -4.85 -10.57
CA SER A 81 14.60 -5.29 -9.19
C SER A 81 14.01 -4.32 -8.16
N ALA A 82 14.17 -3.01 -8.36
CA ALA A 82 13.60 -1.99 -7.48
C ALA A 82 12.06 -1.98 -7.52
N ILE A 83 11.44 -2.20 -8.68
CA ILE A 83 9.98 -2.33 -8.82
C ILE A 83 9.50 -3.60 -8.10
N THR A 84 10.20 -4.72 -8.29
CA THR A 84 9.87 -5.99 -7.64
C THR A 84 9.98 -5.87 -6.11
N ASP A 85 11.06 -5.30 -5.57
CA ASP A 85 11.22 -5.06 -4.14
C ASP A 85 10.08 -4.16 -3.60
N ARG A 86 9.75 -3.09 -4.32
CA ARG A 86 8.62 -2.22 -3.96
C ARG A 86 7.32 -3.01 -3.85
N HIS A 87 7.03 -3.92 -4.78
CA HIS A 87 5.84 -4.76 -4.75
C HIS A 87 5.84 -5.73 -3.57
N LYS A 88 6.98 -6.38 -3.28
CA LYS A 88 7.16 -7.27 -2.12
C LYS A 88 6.91 -6.55 -0.82
N ARG A 89 7.57 -5.40 -0.62
CA ARG A 89 7.37 -4.56 0.57
C ARG A 89 5.93 -4.05 0.66
N PHE A 90 5.28 -3.75 -0.47
CA PHE A 90 3.86 -3.36 -0.47
C PHE A 90 2.95 -4.50 -0.02
N PHE A 91 3.15 -5.71 -0.55
CA PHE A 91 2.42 -6.91 -0.12
C PHE A 91 2.59 -7.15 1.38
N LEU A 92 3.83 -7.20 1.87
CA LEU A 92 4.13 -7.43 3.28
C LEU A 92 3.51 -6.36 4.20
N ARG A 93 3.55 -5.08 3.81
CA ARG A 93 2.89 -3.99 4.55
C ARG A 93 1.37 -4.12 4.59
N GLY A 94 0.78 -4.75 3.58
CA GLY A 94 -0.66 -5.02 3.51
C GLY A 94 -1.14 -6.12 4.46
N LEU A 95 -0.22 -6.98 4.95
CA LEU A 95 -0.56 -8.09 5.81
C LEU A 95 -0.85 -7.65 7.26
N PRO A 96 -1.75 -8.33 7.99
CA PRO A 96 -1.95 -8.09 9.41
C PRO A 96 -0.67 -8.35 10.19
N ARG A 97 -0.34 -7.43 11.12
CA ARG A 97 0.82 -7.59 12.00
C ARG A 97 0.85 -8.95 12.71
N ALA A 98 -0.29 -9.44 13.18
CA ALA A 98 -0.38 -10.75 13.82
C ALA A 98 0.06 -11.89 12.89
N PHE A 99 -0.23 -11.77 11.60
CA PHE A 99 0.19 -12.75 10.60
C PHE A 99 1.71 -12.69 10.38
N LEU A 100 2.28 -11.49 10.19
CA LEU A 100 3.74 -11.31 10.08
C LEU A 100 4.48 -11.89 11.30
N LEU A 101 3.97 -11.61 12.51
CA LEU A 101 4.55 -12.12 13.76
C LEU A 101 4.52 -13.65 13.85
N ALA A 102 3.55 -14.32 13.24
CA ALA A 102 3.53 -15.78 13.22
C ALA A 102 4.73 -16.36 12.45
N PHE A 103 5.23 -15.63 11.43
CA PHE A 103 6.42 -16.04 10.70
C PHE A 103 7.72 -15.66 11.40
N THR A 104 7.73 -14.59 12.22
CA THR A 104 9.00 -14.03 12.72
C THR A 104 9.25 -14.13 14.22
N LEU A 105 8.23 -14.44 15.04
CA LEU A 105 8.44 -14.62 16.47
C LEU A 105 9.15 -15.95 16.75
N ASP A 106 10.04 -15.95 17.73
CA ASP A 106 10.59 -17.16 18.31
C ASP A 106 9.49 -17.97 19.01
N THR A 107 9.57 -19.30 18.90
CA THR A 107 8.74 -20.23 19.67
C THR A 107 9.62 -21.00 20.65
N ALA A 108 9.11 -21.26 21.85
CA ALA A 108 9.82 -22.11 22.80
C ALA A 108 9.89 -23.56 22.28
N GLU A 109 10.82 -24.33 22.82
CA GLU A 109 11.00 -25.74 22.45
C GLU A 109 9.71 -26.55 22.68
N GLY A 110 9.32 -27.33 21.68
CA GLY A 110 8.09 -28.13 21.70
C GLY A 110 6.79 -27.33 21.49
N GLN A 111 6.86 -26.04 21.15
CA GLN A 111 5.71 -25.24 20.74
C GLN A 111 5.64 -25.08 19.22
N VAL A 112 4.43 -25.16 18.70
CA VAL A 112 4.11 -24.85 17.31
C VAL A 112 3.45 -23.49 17.20
N MET A 113 3.73 -22.77 16.11
CA MET A 113 3.04 -21.53 15.76
C MET A 113 1.89 -21.86 14.82
N ALA A 114 0.70 -21.35 15.13
CA ALA A 114 -0.48 -21.49 14.28
C ALA A 114 -1.19 -20.14 14.10
N VAL A 115 -1.91 -20.00 13.00
CA VAL A 115 -2.72 -18.81 12.69
C VAL A 115 -4.19 -19.19 12.59
N ARG A 116 -5.05 -18.33 13.15
CA ARG A 116 -6.50 -18.39 12.94
C ARG A 116 -6.88 -17.35 11.90
N LEU A 117 -7.37 -17.81 10.76
CA LEU A 117 -7.91 -16.95 9.71
C LEU A 117 -9.35 -16.55 10.05
N GLY A 118 -9.71 -15.31 9.81
CA GLY A 118 -11.03 -14.76 10.11
C GLY A 118 -11.05 -13.24 9.97
N PRO A 119 -12.12 -12.57 10.42
CA PRO A 119 -12.24 -11.11 10.33
C PRO A 119 -11.06 -10.37 10.98
N LYS A 120 -10.44 -10.99 11.99
CA LYS A 120 -9.19 -10.56 12.61
C LYS A 120 -8.26 -11.76 12.64
N ILE A 121 -7.19 -11.71 11.85
CA ILE A 121 -6.13 -12.73 11.90
C ILE A 121 -5.40 -12.62 13.24
N SER A 122 -5.25 -13.76 13.92
CA SER A 122 -4.51 -13.92 15.16
C SER A 122 -3.56 -15.11 15.08
N TYR A 123 -2.44 -15.04 15.79
CA TYR A 123 -1.51 -16.16 15.94
C TYR A 123 -1.59 -16.75 17.34
N LEU A 124 -1.24 -18.03 17.46
CA LEU A 124 -1.16 -18.78 18.71
C LEU A 124 0.14 -19.57 18.73
N ALA A 125 0.84 -19.55 19.85
CA ALA A 125 2.01 -20.39 20.10
C ALA A 125 1.70 -21.32 21.27
N GLY A 126 1.85 -22.63 21.08
CA GLY A 126 1.54 -23.61 22.11
C GLY A 126 1.92 -25.03 21.72
N PRO A 127 1.88 -25.98 22.68
CA PRO A 127 2.26 -27.37 22.41
C PRO A 127 1.22 -28.13 21.58
N ASN A 128 -0.04 -27.66 21.56
CA ASN A 128 -1.13 -28.25 20.81
C ASN A 128 -1.75 -27.22 19.88
N VAL A 129 -2.14 -27.66 18.70
CA VAL A 129 -2.85 -26.86 17.71
C VAL A 129 -4.34 -26.83 18.08
N GLU A 130 -4.90 -25.64 18.20
CA GLU A 130 -6.34 -25.48 18.43
C GLU A 130 -7.13 -25.78 17.15
N ASP A 131 -8.35 -26.31 17.30
CA ASP A 131 -9.25 -26.50 16.17
C ASP A 131 -9.52 -25.18 15.42
N GLY A 132 -9.55 -25.28 14.09
CA GLY A 132 -9.75 -24.13 13.20
C GLY A 132 -8.54 -23.20 13.10
N THR A 133 -7.34 -23.67 13.46
CA THR A 133 -6.08 -22.96 13.22
C THR A 133 -5.23 -23.72 12.21
N ILE A 134 -4.36 -22.98 11.51
CA ILE A 134 -3.48 -23.51 10.47
C ILE A 134 -2.04 -23.33 10.96
N ILE A 135 -1.26 -24.41 10.95
CA ILE A 135 0.13 -24.39 11.40
C ILE A 135 0.96 -23.55 10.44
N VAL A 136 1.84 -22.71 10.97
CA VAL A 136 2.88 -22.05 10.19
C VAL A 136 4.07 -23.00 10.09
N ASP A 137 4.34 -23.49 8.88
CA ASP A 137 5.36 -24.50 8.64
C ASP A 137 6.73 -24.01 9.11
N GLU A 138 7.45 -24.82 9.89
CA GLU A 138 8.70 -24.41 10.54
C GLU A 138 9.80 -24.03 9.54
N ASP A 139 9.85 -24.69 8.38
CA ASP A 139 10.80 -24.42 7.30
C ASP A 139 10.58 -23.06 6.62
N LEU A 140 9.37 -22.51 6.75
CA LEU A 140 9.00 -21.21 6.19
C LEU A 140 9.08 -20.07 7.22
N ARG A 141 9.37 -20.36 8.48
CA ARG A 141 9.52 -19.34 9.53
C ARG A 141 10.91 -18.70 9.50
N LEU A 142 10.95 -17.42 9.89
CA LEU A 142 12.16 -16.61 10.02
C LEU A 142 12.24 -16.04 11.45
N PRO A 143 12.39 -16.91 12.46
CA PRO A 143 12.41 -16.50 13.87
C PRO A 143 13.53 -15.48 14.15
N GLY A 144 13.22 -14.46 14.94
CA GLY A 144 14.13 -13.38 15.32
C GLY A 144 14.18 -12.20 14.34
N LEU A 145 13.47 -12.27 13.20
CA LEU A 145 13.39 -11.17 12.24
C LEU A 145 12.45 -10.06 12.75
N ASP A 146 12.96 -8.82 12.88
CA ASP A 146 12.13 -7.68 13.27
C ASP A 146 11.32 -7.13 12.08
N ALA A 147 10.14 -7.72 11.86
CA ALA A 147 9.20 -7.27 10.84
C ALA A 147 8.31 -6.09 11.28
N ILE A 148 8.62 -5.39 12.39
CA ILE A 148 7.85 -4.20 12.82
C ILE A 148 8.02 -3.07 11.81
N ASN A 149 9.26 -2.82 11.37
CA ASN A 149 9.60 -1.79 10.39
C ASN A 149 10.11 -2.42 9.09
N LEU A 150 9.20 -2.83 8.22
CA LEU A 150 9.51 -3.40 6.90
C LEU A 150 10.33 -2.47 5.98
N ALA A 151 10.43 -1.18 6.30
CA ALA A 151 11.27 -0.23 5.56
C ALA A 151 12.76 -0.43 5.85
N ASP A 152 13.11 -0.83 7.08
CA ASP A 152 14.49 -0.94 7.56
C ASP A 152 15.07 -2.34 7.30
N LEU A 153 14.23 -3.29 6.86
CA LEU A 153 14.68 -4.64 6.53
C LEU A 153 15.58 -4.66 5.29
N PRO A 154 16.66 -5.47 5.31
CA PRO A 154 17.45 -5.76 4.13
C PRO A 154 16.62 -6.43 3.03
N ASP A 155 16.92 -6.13 1.76
CA ASP A 155 16.19 -6.68 0.61
C ASP A 155 16.17 -8.22 0.61
N ALA A 156 17.26 -8.86 1.06
CA ALA A 156 17.34 -10.32 1.16
C ALA A 156 16.34 -10.91 2.17
N ASP A 157 16.05 -10.20 3.26
CA ASP A 157 15.10 -10.68 4.28
C ASP A 157 13.65 -10.42 3.84
N VAL A 158 13.41 -9.30 3.16
CA VAL A 158 12.14 -9.00 2.48
C VAL A 158 11.82 -10.08 1.45
N GLU A 159 12.81 -10.46 0.63
CA GLU A 159 12.68 -11.51 -0.38
C GLU A 159 12.25 -12.84 0.24
N LYS A 160 12.97 -13.27 1.27
CA LYS A 160 12.68 -14.53 1.98
C LYS A 160 11.31 -14.49 2.62
N LEU A 161 10.96 -13.40 3.30
CA LEU A 161 9.69 -13.29 3.98
C LEU A 161 8.51 -13.29 3.00
N ASP A 162 8.58 -12.56 1.88
CA ASP A 162 7.56 -12.59 0.83
C ASP A 162 7.43 -14.00 0.22
N THR A 163 8.55 -14.63 -0.12
CA THR A 163 8.59 -15.98 -0.72
C THR A 163 7.98 -17.01 0.23
N ASN A 164 8.44 -17.05 1.48
CA ASN A 164 7.98 -18.02 2.48
C ASN A 164 6.48 -17.85 2.78
N ILE A 165 5.99 -16.62 2.87
CA ILE A 165 4.56 -16.37 3.09
C ILE A 165 3.74 -16.85 1.89
N ARG A 166 4.18 -16.57 0.66
CA ARG A 166 3.48 -17.04 -0.56
C ARG A 166 3.49 -18.55 -0.67
N GLU A 167 4.61 -19.19 -0.37
CA GLU A 167 4.73 -20.64 -0.36
C GLU A 167 3.81 -21.26 0.68
N TRP A 168 3.75 -20.70 1.89
CA TRP A 168 2.80 -21.13 2.91
C TRP A 168 1.35 -20.97 2.44
N CYS A 169 1.02 -19.84 1.81
CA CYS A 169 -0.31 -19.64 1.24
C CYS A 169 -0.65 -20.70 0.19
N ASP A 170 0.30 -21.06 -0.68
CA ASP A 170 0.11 -22.08 -1.71
C ASP A 170 -0.11 -23.47 -1.10
N ARG A 171 0.75 -23.88 -0.14
CA ARG A 171 0.66 -25.16 0.59
C ARG A 171 -0.68 -25.36 1.29
N HIS A 172 -1.25 -24.28 1.83
CA HIS A 172 -2.50 -24.29 2.59
C HIS A 172 -3.71 -23.83 1.76
N HIS A 173 -3.54 -23.64 0.45
CA HIS A 173 -4.59 -23.21 -0.50
C HIS A 173 -5.31 -21.91 -0.10
N ILE A 174 -4.55 -20.95 0.42
CA ILE A 174 -5.01 -19.63 0.81
C ILE A 174 -4.64 -18.65 -0.30
N ASP A 175 -5.62 -17.85 -0.75
CA ASP A 175 -5.33 -16.74 -1.65
C ASP A 175 -4.57 -15.63 -0.87
N PRO A 176 -3.33 -15.27 -1.24
CA PRO A 176 -2.58 -14.20 -0.58
C PRO A 176 -3.32 -12.87 -0.56
N SER A 177 -4.19 -12.62 -1.56
CA SER A 177 -4.97 -11.39 -1.64
C SER A 177 -6.04 -11.29 -0.54
N SER A 178 -6.54 -12.44 -0.06
CA SER A 178 -7.52 -12.53 1.03
C SER A 178 -6.94 -12.18 2.40
N LEU A 179 -5.61 -12.26 2.55
CA LEU A 179 -4.90 -11.93 3.78
C LEU A 179 -4.62 -10.44 3.92
N ALA A 180 -4.51 -9.72 2.80
CA ALA A 180 -4.31 -8.29 2.82
C ALA A 180 -5.47 -7.63 3.56
N ARG A 181 -5.16 -6.64 4.41
CA ARG A 181 -6.18 -5.76 4.97
C ARG A 181 -6.92 -5.15 3.78
N VAL A 182 -8.14 -5.61 3.52
CA VAL A 182 -9.11 -4.82 2.79
C VAL A 182 -9.25 -3.58 3.65
N ASP A 183 -8.54 -2.52 3.27
CA ASP A 183 -8.88 -1.18 3.70
C ASP A 183 -10.40 -1.10 3.53
N HIS A 184 -11.14 -0.99 4.63
CA HIS A 184 -12.55 -0.62 4.62
C HIS A 184 -12.76 0.81 4.04
N ARG A 185 -11.83 1.29 3.21
CA ARG A 185 -11.91 2.46 2.33
C ARG A 185 -12.13 2.09 0.86
N SER A 186 -12.30 0.83 0.50
CA SER A 186 -13.01 0.53 -0.75
C SER A 186 -14.51 0.71 -0.50
N PRO A 187 -15.23 1.54 -1.28
CA PRO A 187 -16.67 1.63 -1.22
C PRO A 187 -17.22 0.30 -1.70
N SER A 188 -17.29 -0.66 -0.79
CA SER A 188 -18.18 -1.80 -0.90
C SER A 188 -19.52 -1.23 -1.36
N LYS A 189 -20.09 -1.82 -2.41
CA LYS A 189 -21.51 -1.76 -2.76
C LYS A 189 -22.34 -2.40 -1.63
N ALA A 190 -22.11 -1.98 -0.40
CA ALA A 190 -23.07 -2.04 0.68
C ALA A 190 -24.18 -1.06 0.29
N ALA A 191 -25.42 -1.50 0.51
CA ALA A 191 -26.62 -0.70 0.43
C ALA A 191 -26.39 0.74 0.94
N PRO A 192 -27.02 1.77 0.35
CA PRO A 192 -26.72 3.15 0.65
C PRO A 192 -26.92 3.44 2.16
N ALA A 193 -25.81 3.40 2.91
CA ALA A 193 -25.74 4.01 4.21
C ALA A 193 -25.67 5.53 3.97
N PRO A 194 -26.52 6.33 4.63
CA PRO A 194 -26.64 7.75 4.32
C PRO A 194 -25.31 8.44 4.62
N ALA A 195 -24.90 9.28 3.66
CA ALA A 195 -23.71 10.10 3.73
C ALA A 195 -23.59 10.84 5.07
N ALA A 196 -22.37 10.90 5.62
CA ALA A 196 -22.05 11.83 6.69
C ALA A 196 -22.49 13.25 6.25
N PRO A 197 -23.37 13.93 7.00
CA PRO A 197 -23.94 15.16 6.51
C PRO A 197 -22.95 16.31 6.70
N LYS A 198 -22.85 17.13 5.66
CA LYS A 198 -22.65 18.57 5.81
C LYS A 198 -23.55 19.04 6.96
N GLN A 199 -22.94 19.52 8.05
CA GLN A 199 -23.58 20.23 9.18
C GLN A 199 -25.11 20.05 9.26
N SER A 200 -25.57 18.87 9.68
CA SER A 200 -27.01 18.59 9.80
C SER A 200 -27.55 19.26 11.05
N SER A 201 -28.63 20.03 10.91
CA SER A 201 -29.28 20.65 12.07
C SER A 201 -29.78 19.59 13.07
N ALA A 202 -29.92 19.96 14.34
CA ALA A 202 -30.44 19.05 15.37
C ALA A 202 -31.82 18.47 15.00
N LEU A 203 -32.62 19.21 14.21
CA LEU A 203 -33.89 18.72 13.67
C LEU A 203 -33.67 17.57 12.67
N GLU A 204 -32.72 17.70 11.75
CA GLU A 204 -32.39 16.64 10.78
C GLU A 204 -31.84 15.39 11.47
N ARG A 205 -31.04 15.58 12.53
CA ARG A 205 -30.55 14.48 13.36
C ARG A 205 -31.70 13.77 14.09
N LEU A 206 -32.70 14.51 14.56
CA LEU A 206 -33.87 13.93 15.20
C LEU A 206 -34.65 13.04 14.22
N TYR A 207 -34.90 13.51 12.99
CA TYR A 207 -35.60 12.73 11.98
C TYR A 207 -34.78 11.52 11.50
N ALA A 208 -33.46 11.65 11.37
CA ALA A 208 -32.58 10.56 10.95
C ALA A 208 -32.43 9.45 12.00
N ALA A 209 -32.66 9.75 13.28
CA ALA A 209 -32.59 8.78 14.37
C ALA A 209 -33.87 7.95 14.57
N GLN A 210 -34.96 8.28 13.88
CA GLN A 210 -36.22 7.54 13.96
C GLN A 210 -36.33 6.52 12.83
N ASP A 211 -37.10 5.45 13.07
CA ASP A 211 -37.52 4.54 12.00
C ASP A 211 -38.33 5.30 10.92
N PRO A 212 -38.19 4.96 9.62
CA PRO A 212 -38.80 5.72 8.52
C PRO A 212 -40.32 5.88 8.61
N ASP A 213 -41.01 4.89 9.19
CA ASP A 213 -42.46 4.93 9.38
C ASP A 213 -42.89 5.82 10.55
N VAL A 214 -42.02 6.00 11.54
CA VAL A 214 -42.22 6.91 12.67
C VAL A 214 -41.91 8.35 12.25
N ALA A 215 -40.81 8.56 11.51
CA ALA A 215 -40.41 9.87 11.00
C ALA A 215 -41.51 10.54 10.15
N LYS A 216 -42.22 9.78 9.31
CA LYS A 216 -43.33 10.28 8.48
C LYS A 216 -44.57 10.70 9.27
N ARG A 217 -44.71 10.21 10.50
CA ARG A 217 -45.86 10.49 11.39
C ARG A 217 -45.53 11.47 12.52
N LEU A 218 -44.25 11.84 12.65
CA LEU A 218 -43.76 12.75 13.67
C LEU A 218 -44.23 14.19 13.38
N SER A 219 -45.08 14.74 14.25
CA SER A 219 -45.46 16.16 14.22
C SER A 219 -44.67 16.94 15.27
N VAL A 220 -43.91 17.93 14.83
CA VAL A 220 -43.15 18.83 15.70
C VAL A 220 -43.79 20.22 15.64
N PRO A 221 -44.19 20.80 16.78
CA PRO A 221 -44.68 22.18 16.83
C PRO A 221 -43.68 23.17 16.23
N ILE A 222 -44.18 24.19 15.53
CA ILE A 222 -43.36 25.08 14.70
C ILE A 222 -42.26 25.81 15.48
N ASP A 223 -42.53 26.19 16.73
CA ASP A 223 -41.58 26.89 17.60
C ASP A 223 -40.37 26.01 17.95
N ILE A 224 -40.60 24.72 18.15
CA ILE A 224 -39.56 23.73 18.44
C ILE A 224 -38.77 23.41 17.17
N ALA A 225 -39.44 23.27 16.03
CA ALA A 225 -38.78 23.04 14.74
C ALA A 225 -37.85 24.20 14.35
N LEU A 226 -38.27 25.45 14.56
CA LEU A 226 -37.45 26.64 14.32
C LEU A 226 -36.23 26.72 15.25
N THR A 227 -36.37 26.24 16.49
CA THR A 227 -35.26 26.18 17.45
C THR A 227 -34.26 25.09 17.06
N LEU A 228 -34.73 23.89 16.73
CA LEU A 228 -33.88 22.75 16.39
C LEU A 228 -33.20 22.86 15.02
N SER A 229 -33.81 23.59 14.07
CA SER A 229 -33.21 23.86 12.74
C SER A 229 -32.02 24.82 12.77
N ARG A 230 -31.89 25.62 13.85
CA ARG A 230 -30.78 26.58 14.02
C ARG A 230 -29.65 26.04 14.90
N MET A 231 -29.86 24.91 15.57
CA MET A 231 -28.85 24.24 16.36
C MET A 231 -28.03 23.29 15.47
N PRO A 232 -26.69 23.41 15.44
CA PRO A 232 -25.83 22.44 14.76
C PRO A 232 -25.89 21.08 15.48
#